data_AF-A0A1E3PIQ5-F1
#
_entry.id   AF-A0A1E3PIQ5-F1
#
_cell.length_a   1.000
_cell.length_b   1.000
_cell.length_c   1.000
_cell.angle_alpha   90.00
_cell.angle_beta   90.00
_cell.angle_gamma   90.00
#
_symmetry.space_group_name_H-M   'P 1'
#
loop_
_entity.id
_entity.type
_entity.pdbx_description
1 polymer ?
#
loop_
_entity_poly.entity_id
_entity_poly.type
_entity_poly.pdbx_seq_one_letter_code
_entity_poly.pdbx_strand_id
1 'polypeptide(L)'
;MGCNISLETSHEDSSQSARRRNNDIEAQLLLGHNQSRNEFKILLLGTGESGKSTVLKQMRLIHSQNFDAKERKKYAMVVWADAIQSMKILISQCYILGIPLDSDRDTSENGCNMMLRANPRELTDHQIDDYVLKYDTTPVRARRLYGSYEDDRIYESVVYGNKDLLADSVETPPIPQYSKHAGFKLAYRKEVANAISLLWLHDKGIQRCLARSNEFQLEASAEYYFDNISKFADEAYLATDLDILKGRIKTTGITETLFKTGHLTFRMVDVGGQRSERRKWIHCFEDVTTILFVVALSEYDQVLFEDETMNRMQEALVLFEEICKSRWFQRTSIILFLNKTDIFRQKIQFNPIRNYFPEYQGVQDDFESGCQFFMKLFLQRNRQVYVHFTCATNTKNMTFVMAAVTDMIIQQNLKQSGLM
;
A
#
# COMPACT_ATOMS: atom_id res chain seq x y z
N MET A 1 -73.60 -32.48 -37.54
CA MET A 1 -73.37 -31.09 -37.13
C MET A 1 -72.38 -31.13 -35.97
N GLY A 2 -71.10 -30.86 -36.24
CA GLY A 2 -70.04 -30.93 -35.23
C GLY A 2 -69.97 -29.64 -34.43
N CYS A 3 -69.98 -29.74 -33.11
CA CYS A 3 -69.75 -28.63 -32.18
C CYS A 3 -68.29 -28.17 -32.24
N ASN A 4 -68.11 -26.85 -32.36
CA ASN A 4 -66.87 -26.13 -32.09
C ASN A 4 -66.56 -26.15 -30.59
N ILE A 5 -65.33 -26.54 -30.23
CA ILE A 5 -64.69 -26.14 -28.97
C ILE A 5 -63.43 -25.36 -29.35
N SER A 6 -63.44 -24.06 -29.08
CA SER A 6 -62.28 -23.18 -29.28
C SER A 6 -61.33 -23.29 -28.08
N LEU A 7 -60.04 -23.48 -28.36
CA LEU A 7 -58.94 -23.39 -27.42
C LEU A 7 -58.54 -21.91 -27.25
N GLU A 8 -59.01 -21.26 -26.18
CA GLU A 8 -58.58 -19.89 -25.80
C GLU A 8 -57.53 -19.87 -24.66
N THR A 9 -56.99 -21.01 -24.24
CA THR A 9 -56.20 -21.12 -23.00
C THR A 9 -54.71 -20.78 -23.11
N SER A 10 -54.12 -20.61 -24.31
CA SER A 10 -52.66 -20.49 -24.44
C SER A 10 -52.10 -19.05 -24.32
N HIS A 11 -52.90 -18.03 -24.62
CA HIS A 11 -52.45 -16.64 -24.57
C HIS A 11 -52.55 -16.02 -23.17
N GLU A 12 -53.56 -16.40 -22.38
CA GLU A 12 -53.72 -15.90 -21.01
C GLU A 12 -52.64 -16.45 -20.07
N ASP A 13 -52.29 -17.74 -20.17
CA ASP A 13 -51.25 -18.38 -19.36
C ASP A 13 -49.85 -17.79 -19.60
N SER A 14 -49.53 -17.46 -20.86
CA SER A 14 -48.30 -16.74 -21.23
C SER A 14 -48.21 -15.39 -20.52
N SER A 15 -49.29 -14.62 -20.55
CA SER A 15 -49.36 -13.28 -19.94
C SER A 15 -49.40 -13.30 -18.41
N GLN A 16 -50.03 -14.31 -17.78
CA GLN A 16 -49.95 -14.53 -16.33
C GLN A 16 -48.54 -14.96 -15.89
N SER A 17 -47.85 -15.82 -16.65
CA SER A 17 -46.48 -16.23 -16.34
C SER A 17 -45.49 -15.05 -16.45
N ALA A 18 -45.69 -14.17 -17.43
CA ALA A 18 -44.90 -12.96 -17.60
C ALA A 18 -45.14 -11.98 -16.44
N ARG A 19 -46.39 -11.79 -15.99
CA ARG A 19 -46.71 -10.98 -14.80
C ARG A 19 -46.08 -11.54 -13.53
N ARG A 20 -46.11 -12.87 -13.33
CA ARG A 20 -45.44 -13.51 -12.18
C ARG A 20 -43.93 -13.26 -12.20
N ARG A 21 -43.26 -13.47 -13.33
CA ARG A 21 -41.83 -13.14 -13.48
C ARG A 21 -41.54 -11.66 -13.22
N ASN A 22 -42.39 -10.75 -13.72
CA ASN A 22 -42.21 -9.32 -13.48
C ASN A 22 -42.35 -8.98 -12.00
N ASN A 23 -43.36 -9.54 -11.32
CA ASN A 23 -43.56 -9.36 -9.88
C ASN A 23 -42.40 -9.96 -9.06
N ASP A 24 -41.87 -11.12 -9.47
CA ASP A 24 -40.72 -11.75 -8.83
C ASP A 24 -39.46 -10.89 -9.01
N ILE A 25 -39.25 -10.30 -10.18
CA ILE A 25 -38.16 -9.35 -10.45
C ILE A 25 -38.34 -8.09 -9.62
N GLU A 26 -39.54 -7.50 -9.56
CA GLU A 26 -39.82 -6.32 -8.71
C GLU A 26 -39.59 -6.62 -7.23
N ALA A 27 -40.00 -7.79 -6.75
CA ALA A 27 -39.76 -8.21 -5.37
C ALA A 27 -38.25 -8.37 -5.09
N GLN A 28 -37.49 -8.96 -6.03
CA GLN A 28 -36.04 -9.06 -5.93
C GLN A 28 -35.35 -7.69 -5.96
N LEU A 29 -35.84 -6.75 -6.80
CA LEU A 29 -35.34 -5.39 -6.86
C LEU A 29 -35.64 -4.62 -5.56
N LEU A 30 -36.82 -4.77 -4.97
CA LEU A 30 -37.17 -4.15 -3.69
C LEU A 30 -36.33 -4.70 -2.53
N LEU A 31 -36.11 -6.01 -2.49
CA LEU A 31 -35.21 -6.64 -1.52
C LEU A 31 -33.76 -6.16 -1.71
N GLY A 32 -33.29 -6.10 -2.96
CA GLY A 32 -31.98 -5.54 -3.31
C GLY A 32 -31.86 -4.07 -2.93
N HIS A 33 -32.91 -3.28 -3.10
CA HIS A 33 -32.95 -1.86 -2.76
C HIS A 33 -32.93 -1.61 -1.24
N ASN A 34 -33.59 -2.48 -0.47
CA ASN A 34 -33.52 -2.43 0.99
C ASN A 34 -32.16 -2.91 1.52
N GLN A 35 -31.51 -3.87 0.85
CA GLN A 35 -30.14 -4.28 1.17
C GLN A 35 -29.12 -3.18 0.82
N SER A 36 -29.29 -2.48 -0.31
CA SER A 36 -28.41 -1.37 -0.71
C SER A 36 -28.56 -0.14 0.18
N ARG A 37 -29.75 0.07 0.79
CA ARG A 37 -29.96 1.13 1.80
C ARG A 37 -29.04 1.02 3.02
N ASN A 38 -28.59 -0.18 3.35
CA ASN A 38 -27.69 -0.44 4.48
C ASN A 38 -26.25 -0.70 4.02
N GLU A 39 -25.93 -0.36 2.77
CA GLU A 39 -24.60 -0.48 2.20
C GLU A 39 -23.91 0.88 2.10
N PHE A 40 -22.73 0.98 2.70
CA PHE A 40 -21.91 2.19 2.67
C PHE A 40 -20.67 1.98 1.82
N LYS A 41 -20.55 2.73 0.74
CA LYS A 41 -19.37 2.71 -0.12
C LYS A 41 -18.34 3.73 0.38
N ILE A 42 -17.21 3.22 0.89
CA ILE A 42 -16.07 4.01 1.33
C ILE A 42 -14.97 3.94 0.27
N LEU A 43 -14.58 5.08 -0.27
CA LEU A 43 -13.49 5.16 -1.25
C LEU A 43 -12.19 5.59 -0.57
N LEU A 44 -11.15 4.74 -0.61
CA LEU A 44 -9.83 5.05 -0.06
C LEU A 44 -9.00 5.80 -1.10
N LEU A 45 -8.71 7.08 -0.85
CA LEU A 45 -7.90 7.93 -1.73
C LEU A 45 -6.63 8.41 -1.03
N GLY A 46 -5.68 8.91 -1.81
CA GLY A 46 -4.41 9.45 -1.31
C GLY A 46 -3.22 9.04 -2.17
N THR A 47 -2.08 9.69 -1.95
CA THR A 47 -0.84 9.47 -2.69
C THR A 47 -0.31 8.04 -2.58
N GLY A 48 0.64 7.67 -3.44
CA GLY A 48 1.37 6.41 -3.28
C GLY A 48 1.97 6.31 -1.87
N GLU A 49 2.02 5.10 -1.31
CA GLU A 49 2.67 4.81 -0.03
C GLU A 49 2.04 5.45 1.23
N SER A 50 0.95 6.22 1.10
CA SER A 50 0.32 6.89 2.24
C SER A 50 -0.27 5.95 3.32
N GLY A 51 -0.50 4.67 2.97
CA GLY A 51 -0.96 3.62 3.88
C GLY A 51 -2.40 3.15 3.64
N LYS A 52 -3.02 3.46 2.49
CA LYS A 52 -4.38 3.01 2.14
C LYS A 52 -4.59 1.51 2.31
N SER A 53 -3.75 0.68 1.67
CA SER A 53 -3.89 -0.78 1.76
C SER A 53 -3.59 -1.30 3.16
N THR A 54 -2.79 -0.59 3.98
CA THR A 54 -2.61 -0.91 5.41
C THR A 54 -3.87 -0.61 6.21
N VAL A 55 -4.55 0.51 5.94
CA VAL A 55 -5.87 0.82 6.52
C VAL A 55 -6.88 -0.27 6.14
N LEU A 56 -6.91 -0.70 4.88
CA LEU A 56 -7.79 -1.79 4.44
C LEU A 56 -7.49 -3.11 5.17
N LYS A 57 -6.21 -3.49 5.30
CA LYS A 57 -5.80 -4.68 6.06
C LYS A 57 -6.23 -4.60 7.53
N GLN A 58 -6.12 -3.43 8.17
CA GLN A 58 -6.62 -3.25 9.55
C GLN A 58 -8.12 -3.41 9.64
N MET A 59 -8.88 -2.91 8.66
CA MET A 59 -10.32 -3.06 8.64
C MET A 59 -10.72 -4.54 8.59
N ARG A 60 -10.02 -5.35 7.78
CA ARG A 60 -10.20 -6.80 7.80
C ARG A 60 -9.98 -7.40 9.20
N LEU A 61 -8.89 -7.04 9.87
CA LEU A 61 -8.56 -7.53 11.21
C LEU A 61 -9.60 -7.12 12.27
N ILE A 62 -9.98 -5.83 12.30
CA ILE A 62 -10.93 -5.29 13.30
C ILE A 62 -12.31 -5.92 13.13
N HIS A 63 -12.74 -6.17 11.89
CA HIS A 63 -14.02 -6.81 11.59
C HIS A 63 -13.94 -8.34 11.55
N SER A 64 -12.93 -8.93 12.21
CA SER A 64 -12.77 -10.38 12.39
C SER A 64 -12.68 -11.20 11.09
N GLN A 65 -12.27 -10.58 9.99
CA GLN A 65 -11.88 -11.26 8.74
C GLN A 65 -10.39 -11.63 8.81
N ASN A 66 -10.10 -12.63 9.63
CA ASN A 66 -8.74 -13.11 9.84
C ASN A 66 -8.10 -13.62 8.55
N PHE A 67 -6.79 -13.40 8.40
CA PHE A 67 -6.02 -13.95 7.30
C PHE A 67 -5.82 -15.45 7.48
N ASP A 68 -6.14 -16.22 6.43
CA ASP A 68 -5.99 -17.67 6.45
C ASP A 68 -4.51 -18.11 6.31
N ALA A 69 -4.23 -19.40 6.49
CA ALA A 69 -2.86 -19.92 6.42
C ALA A 69 -2.21 -19.73 5.03
N LYS A 70 -3.01 -19.70 3.95
CA LYS A 70 -2.50 -19.50 2.58
C LYS A 70 -2.12 -18.04 2.36
N GLU A 71 -2.96 -17.10 2.80
CA GLU A 71 -2.67 -15.67 2.79
C GLU A 71 -1.43 -15.37 3.64
N ARG A 72 -1.33 -15.94 4.86
CA ARG A 72 -0.16 -15.79 5.72
C ARG A 72 1.12 -16.30 5.08
N LYS A 73 1.07 -17.44 4.39
CA LYS A 73 2.22 -17.97 3.64
C LYS A 73 2.59 -17.06 2.46
N LYS A 74 1.61 -16.48 1.76
CA LYS A 74 1.86 -15.49 0.70
C LYS A 74 2.57 -14.25 1.26
N TYR A 75 2.07 -13.68 2.35
CA TYR A 75 2.69 -12.51 2.98
C TYR A 75 4.06 -12.81 3.60
N ALA A 76 4.31 -14.03 4.07
CA ALA A 76 5.63 -14.43 4.54
C ALA A 76 6.68 -14.29 3.42
N MET A 77 6.32 -14.67 2.19
CA MET A 77 7.19 -14.48 1.03
C MET A 77 7.36 -13.01 0.63
N VAL A 78 6.31 -12.19 0.77
CA VAL A 78 6.37 -10.74 0.52
C VAL A 78 7.35 -10.07 1.48
N VAL A 79 7.21 -10.34 2.79
CA VAL A 79 8.09 -9.75 3.82
C VAL A 79 9.54 -10.15 3.61
N TRP A 80 9.80 -11.41 3.24
CA TRP A 80 11.14 -11.88 2.89
C TRP A 80 11.73 -11.12 1.69
N ALA A 81 10.95 -10.94 0.62
CA ALA A 81 11.40 -10.21 -0.56
C ALA A 81 11.65 -8.73 -0.27
N ASP A 82 10.77 -8.09 0.50
CA ASP A 82 10.91 -6.68 0.91
C ASP A 82 12.16 -6.46 1.77
N ALA A 83 12.49 -7.41 2.65
CA ALA A 83 13.71 -7.35 3.47
C ALA A 83 14.98 -7.35 2.61
N ILE A 84 15.08 -8.31 1.68
CA ILE A 84 16.22 -8.41 0.77
C ILE A 84 16.33 -7.12 -0.06
N GLN A 85 15.22 -6.67 -0.66
CA GLN A 85 15.23 -5.48 -1.50
C GLN A 85 15.62 -4.22 -0.73
N SER A 86 15.14 -4.05 0.50
CA SER A 86 15.46 -2.89 1.34
C SER A 86 16.97 -2.84 1.65
N MET A 87 17.59 -3.97 1.97
CA MET A 87 19.03 -4.03 2.21
C MET A 87 19.85 -3.76 0.93
N LYS A 88 19.41 -4.27 -0.22
CA LYS A 88 20.06 -3.98 -1.52
C LYS A 88 20.03 -2.49 -1.86
N ILE A 89 18.90 -1.82 -1.60
CA ILE A 89 18.78 -0.37 -1.78
C ILE A 89 19.78 0.35 -0.87
N LEU A 90 19.85 0.01 0.42
CA LEU A 90 20.79 0.64 1.34
C LEU A 90 22.26 0.49 0.90
N ILE A 91 22.67 -0.71 0.48
CA ILE A 91 24.03 -0.96 -0.04
C ILE A 91 24.29 -0.10 -1.28
N SER A 92 23.35 -0.09 -2.25
CA SER A 92 23.50 0.68 -3.49
C SER A 92 23.61 2.18 -3.21
N GLN A 93 22.80 2.69 -2.28
CA GLN A 93 22.81 4.09 -1.88
C GLN A 93 24.04 4.46 -1.06
N CYS A 94 24.67 3.52 -0.33
CA CYS A 94 25.98 3.78 0.27
C CYS A 94 27.01 4.15 -0.81
N TYR A 95 27.05 3.41 -1.92
CA TYR A 95 27.97 3.70 -3.02
C TYR A 95 27.66 5.03 -3.71
N ILE A 96 26.37 5.30 -4.00
CA ILE A 96 25.94 6.54 -4.66
C ILE A 96 26.25 7.77 -3.78
N LEU A 97 26.02 7.67 -2.48
CA LEU A 97 26.25 8.76 -1.53
C LEU A 97 27.71 8.85 -1.05
N GLY A 98 28.60 7.98 -1.52
CA GLY A 98 30.00 7.92 -1.12
C GLY A 98 30.19 7.55 0.36
N ILE A 99 29.26 6.81 0.96
CA ILE A 99 29.34 6.34 2.34
C ILE A 99 30.15 5.04 2.37
N PRO A 100 31.33 5.00 3.03
CA PRO A 100 32.14 3.79 3.08
C PRO A 100 31.45 2.72 3.94
N LEU A 101 31.33 1.52 3.38
CA LEU A 101 30.89 0.32 4.09
C LEU A 101 32.07 -0.31 4.82
N ASP A 102 31.86 -0.72 6.06
CA ASP A 102 32.89 -1.38 6.86
C ASP A 102 33.21 -2.76 6.27
N SER A 103 32.18 -3.41 5.73
CA SER A 103 32.26 -4.76 5.19
C SER A 103 33.10 -4.83 3.91
N ASP A 104 33.26 -3.73 3.16
CA ASP A 104 34.12 -3.68 1.96
C ASP A 104 35.61 -3.87 2.26
N ARG A 105 35.99 -3.76 3.54
CA ARG A 105 37.36 -3.98 3.99
C ARG A 105 37.68 -5.46 4.20
N ASP A 106 36.66 -6.32 4.28
CA ASP A 106 36.82 -7.77 4.40
C ASP A 106 36.88 -8.42 3.01
N THR A 107 38.03 -9.03 2.69
CA THR A 107 38.32 -9.64 1.38
C THR A 107 37.68 -11.02 1.15
N SER A 108 37.11 -11.64 2.19
CA SER A 108 36.26 -12.84 2.05
C SER A 108 34.88 -12.45 1.50
N GLU A 109 34.11 -13.40 0.96
CA GLU A 109 32.78 -13.16 0.37
C GLU A 109 31.88 -12.27 1.27
N ASN A 110 31.97 -10.96 1.02
CA ASN A 110 31.39 -9.94 1.88
C ASN A 110 29.86 -10.00 1.72
N GLY A 111 29.14 -9.90 2.84
CA GLY A 111 27.67 -9.85 2.87
C GLY A 111 27.08 -8.88 1.84
N CYS A 112 27.75 -7.75 1.55
CA CYS A 112 27.37 -6.82 0.49
C CYS A 112 27.29 -7.50 -0.89
N ASN A 113 28.33 -8.24 -1.29
CA ASN A 113 28.38 -8.93 -2.58
C ASN A 113 27.31 -10.02 -2.69
N MET A 114 27.06 -10.76 -1.60
CA MET A 114 25.99 -11.75 -1.56
C MET A 114 24.62 -11.08 -1.72
N MET A 115 24.38 -9.96 -1.04
CA MET A 115 23.11 -9.22 -1.15
C MET A 115 22.89 -8.65 -2.55
N LEU A 116 23.93 -8.10 -3.18
CA LEU A 116 23.85 -7.60 -4.56
C LEU A 116 23.49 -8.73 -5.55
N ARG A 117 24.01 -9.94 -5.33
CA ARG A 117 23.71 -11.15 -6.12
C ARG A 117 22.36 -11.78 -5.80
N ALA A 118 21.85 -11.63 -4.58
CA ALA A 118 20.60 -12.27 -4.16
C ALA A 118 19.42 -11.82 -5.03
N ASN A 119 18.69 -12.79 -5.57
CA ASN A 119 17.47 -12.56 -6.33
C ASN A 119 16.24 -12.96 -5.48
N PRO A 120 15.39 -12.01 -5.07
CA PRO A 120 14.18 -12.30 -4.28
C PRO A 120 13.25 -13.33 -4.93
N ARG A 121 13.19 -13.42 -6.27
CA ARG A 121 12.33 -14.37 -7.01
C ARG A 121 12.76 -15.81 -6.84
N GLU A 122 14.07 -16.05 -7.02
CA GLU A 122 14.65 -17.40 -6.99
C GLU A 122 14.62 -18.00 -5.58
N LEU A 123 14.55 -17.14 -4.57
CA LEU A 123 14.44 -17.47 -3.16
C LEU A 123 13.03 -17.80 -2.70
N THR A 124 12.04 -17.78 -3.59
CA THR A 124 10.63 -18.05 -3.26
C THR A 124 10.11 -19.28 -3.99
N ASP A 125 9.41 -20.16 -3.28
CA ASP A 125 9.12 -21.53 -3.75
C ASP A 125 7.98 -21.66 -4.77
N HIS A 126 7.26 -20.58 -5.05
CA HIS A 126 6.15 -20.58 -5.97
C HIS A 126 6.18 -19.34 -6.85
N GLN A 127 5.48 -19.41 -8.00
CA GLN A 127 5.11 -18.26 -8.81
C GLN A 127 4.50 -17.21 -7.90
N ILE A 128 5.33 -16.34 -7.37
CA ILE A 128 4.84 -15.11 -6.84
C ILE A 128 4.43 -14.35 -8.09
N ASP A 129 3.12 -14.23 -8.31
CA ASP A 129 2.54 -13.42 -9.37
C ASP A 129 3.31 -12.10 -9.46
N ASP A 130 3.45 -11.55 -10.67
CA ASP A 130 4.12 -10.26 -10.95
C ASP A 130 3.74 -9.13 -9.97
N TYR A 131 2.61 -9.29 -9.26
CA TYR A 131 2.10 -8.49 -8.14
C TYR A 131 3.04 -8.25 -6.94
N VAL A 132 3.98 -9.15 -6.62
CA VAL A 132 4.84 -8.96 -5.42
C VAL A 132 6.18 -8.33 -5.73
N LEU A 133 6.65 -8.43 -6.97
CA LEU A 133 7.82 -7.66 -7.36
C LEU A 133 7.38 -6.30 -7.83
N LYS A 134 7.21 -5.46 -6.82
CA LYS A 134 7.25 -4.01 -6.89
C LYS A 134 8.43 -3.51 -7.75
N TYR A 135 9.50 -4.31 -7.88
CA TYR A 135 10.76 -3.99 -8.52
C TYR A 135 11.40 -5.23 -9.16
N ASP A 136 11.20 -5.42 -10.45
CA ASP A 136 11.73 -6.57 -11.17
C ASP A 136 13.19 -6.33 -11.61
N THR A 137 14.15 -7.09 -11.05
CA THR A 137 15.59 -7.05 -11.40
C THR A 137 15.96 -7.88 -12.62
N THR A 138 15.00 -8.38 -13.40
CA THR A 138 15.34 -9.20 -14.59
C THR A 138 15.99 -8.31 -15.67
N PRO A 139 17.19 -8.67 -16.20
CA PRO A 139 17.71 -8.01 -17.39
C PRO A 139 16.71 -8.20 -18.54
N VAL A 140 16.29 -7.06 -19.11
CA VAL A 140 15.42 -6.68 -20.25
C VAL A 140 15.05 -7.72 -21.34
N ARG A 141 15.61 -8.93 -21.39
CA ARG A 141 15.39 -9.88 -22.49
C ARG A 141 14.02 -10.56 -22.54
N ALA A 142 13.25 -10.62 -21.43
CA ALA A 142 12.00 -11.39 -21.39
C ALA A 142 10.69 -10.58 -21.56
N ARG A 143 10.70 -9.24 -21.49
CA ARG A 143 9.47 -8.43 -21.40
C ARG A 143 9.15 -7.61 -22.67
N ARG A 144 9.21 -8.25 -23.84
CA ARG A 144 8.85 -7.64 -25.15
C ARG A 144 7.35 -7.62 -25.47
N LEU A 145 6.47 -8.16 -24.62
CA LEU A 145 5.09 -8.48 -25.03
C LEU A 145 3.95 -7.65 -24.39
N TYR A 146 4.17 -6.92 -23.30
CA TYR A 146 3.13 -6.06 -22.71
C TYR A 146 3.73 -4.74 -22.22
N GLY A 147 3.20 -3.63 -22.72
CA GLY A 147 3.87 -2.33 -22.72
C GLY A 147 3.87 -1.56 -21.40
N SER A 148 4.97 -0.87 -21.11
CA SER A 148 5.10 0.60 -21.05
C SER A 148 6.59 0.94 -20.89
N TYR A 149 7.18 1.58 -21.90
CA TYR A 149 8.63 1.57 -22.19
C TYR A 149 9.50 2.61 -21.45
N GLU A 150 8.94 3.39 -20.53
CA GLU A 150 9.62 4.55 -19.91
C GLU A 150 9.90 4.39 -18.41
N ASP A 151 9.00 3.77 -17.65
CA ASP A 151 9.07 3.69 -16.17
C ASP A 151 10.27 2.83 -15.68
N ASP A 152 10.59 1.76 -16.41
CA ASP A 152 11.63 0.79 -16.03
C ASP A 152 13.07 1.29 -16.27
N ARG A 153 13.29 2.17 -17.26
CA ARG A 153 14.62 2.76 -17.53
C ARG A 153 14.99 3.81 -16.48
N ILE A 154 13.98 4.54 -16.01
CA ILE A 154 14.13 5.51 -14.93
C ILE A 154 14.51 4.77 -13.65
N TYR A 155 13.84 3.66 -13.31
CA TYR A 155 14.14 2.88 -12.11
C TYR A 155 15.59 2.39 -12.02
N GLU A 156 16.14 1.80 -13.09
CA GLU A 156 17.52 1.31 -13.07
C GLU A 156 18.53 2.46 -12.94
N SER A 157 18.26 3.61 -13.58
CA SER A 157 19.09 4.81 -13.46
C SER A 157 18.98 5.52 -12.10
N VAL A 158 17.81 5.47 -11.46
CA VAL A 158 17.50 6.16 -10.19
C VAL A 158 17.94 5.32 -8.98
N VAL A 159 17.80 3.99 -9.05
CA VAL A 159 18.17 3.08 -7.93
C VAL A 159 19.63 2.67 -7.97
N TYR A 160 20.21 2.47 -9.15
CA TYR A 160 21.60 2.01 -9.30
C TYR A 160 22.55 3.11 -9.81
N GLY A 161 22.07 4.34 -10.04
CA GLY A 161 22.85 5.38 -10.71
C GLY A 161 23.16 5.01 -12.15
N ASN A 162 23.84 5.91 -12.87
CA ASN A 162 24.36 5.62 -14.20
C ASN A 162 25.16 4.30 -14.17
N LYS A 163 24.79 3.34 -15.03
CA LYS A 163 25.42 2.01 -15.11
C LYS A 163 26.94 2.07 -15.17
N ASP A 164 27.49 3.16 -15.70
CA ASP A 164 28.91 3.40 -15.87
C ASP A 164 29.70 3.45 -14.54
N LEU A 165 29.06 3.77 -13.40
CA LEU A 165 29.74 3.77 -12.08
C LEU A 165 29.84 2.37 -11.44
N LEU A 166 28.99 1.42 -11.83
CA LEU A 166 29.03 0.02 -11.38
C LEU A 166 29.65 -0.93 -12.43
N ALA A 167 29.79 -0.47 -13.68
CA ALA A 167 30.29 -1.27 -14.78
C ALA A 167 31.79 -1.55 -14.70
N ASP A 168 32.57 -0.68 -14.06
CA ASP A 168 34.04 -0.76 -14.09
C ASP A 168 34.66 -1.66 -12.99
N SER A 169 33.86 -2.32 -12.13
CA SER A 169 34.40 -3.15 -11.04
C SER A 169 33.74 -4.51 -10.82
N VAL A 170 32.71 -4.88 -11.58
CA VAL A 170 32.05 -6.18 -11.43
C VAL A 170 31.86 -6.85 -12.79
N GLU A 171 32.87 -7.58 -13.26
CA GLU A 171 32.62 -8.68 -14.19
C GLU A 171 31.59 -9.60 -13.54
N THR A 172 30.34 -9.59 -14.02
CA THR A 172 29.32 -10.55 -13.56
C THR A 172 29.75 -11.94 -14.00
N PRO A 173 30.20 -12.83 -13.09
CA PRO A 173 30.56 -14.19 -13.46
C PRO A 173 29.27 -14.95 -13.84
N PRO A 174 29.38 -16.04 -14.62
CA PRO A 174 28.21 -16.82 -15.02
C PRO A 174 27.42 -17.29 -13.79
N ILE A 175 26.10 -17.08 -13.85
CA ILE A 175 25.11 -17.47 -12.85
C ILE A 175 25.32 -18.96 -12.50
N PRO A 176 25.62 -19.33 -11.24
CA PRO A 176 25.63 -20.73 -10.84
C PRO A 176 24.25 -21.32 -11.13
N GLN A 177 24.20 -22.44 -11.85
CA GLN A 177 22.95 -23.17 -12.06
C GLN A 177 22.49 -23.75 -10.70
N TYR A 178 21.83 -22.91 -9.90
CA TYR A 178 21.36 -23.28 -8.57
C TYR A 178 20.31 -24.38 -8.69
N SER A 179 20.69 -25.57 -8.22
CA SER A 179 19.95 -26.81 -8.34
C SER A 179 18.59 -26.75 -7.61
N LYS A 180 17.56 -27.36 -8.21
CA LYS A 180 16.15 -27.40 -7.76
C LYS A 180 15.90 -28.16 -6.44
N HIS A 181 16.91 -28.39 -5.60
CA HIS A 181 16.77 -29.14 -4.35
C HIS A 181 16.36 -28.23 -3.18
N ALA A 182 15.26 -28.57 -2.49
CA ALA A 182 14.70 -27.80 -1.38
C ALA A 182 15.71 -27.53 -0.24
N GLY A 183 16.57 -28.50 0.08
CA GLY A 183 17.60 -28.34 1.13
C GLY A 183 18.64 -27.25 0.84
N PHE A 184 18.99 -27.05 -0.44
CA PHE A 184 19.93 -25.99 -0.84
C PHE A 184 19.31 -24.60 -0.73
N LYS A 185 18.04 -24.45 -1.13
CA LYS A 185 17.30 -23.19 -0.98
C LYS A 185 17.20 -22.74 0.47
N LEU A 186 16.96 -23.68 1.39
CA LEU A 186 16.85 -23.36 2.82
C LEU A 186 18.20 -22.91 3.41
N ALA A 187 19.29 -23.60 3.06
CA ALA A 187 20.64 -23.20 3.48
C ALA A 187 20.96 -21.77 2.98
N TYR A 188 20.69 -21.51 1.70
CA TYR A 188 20.91 -20.20 1.10
C TYR A 188 20.03 -19.09 1.71
N ARG A 189 18.76 -19.37 2.06
CA ARG A 189 17.91 -18.42 2.82
C ARG A 189 18.53 -18.04 4.16
N LYS A 190 19.06 -19.02 4.90
CA LYS A 190 19.71 -18.77 6.20
C LYS A 190 21.00 -17.96 6.05
N GLU A 191 21.78 -18.21 5.01
CA GLU A 191 22.98 -17.43 4.69
C GLU A 191 22.62 -15.97 4.38
N VAL A 192 21.62 -15.74 3.52
CA VAL A 192 21.12 -14.38 3.20
C VAL A 192 20.65 -13.65 4.46
N ALA A 193 19.89 -14.32 5.32
CA ALA A 193 19.44 -13.73 6.57
C ALA A 193 20.61 -13.37 7.51
N ASN A 194 21.62 -14.24 7.58
CA ASN A 194 22.82 -13.99 8.36
C ASN A 194 23.58 -12.76 7.86
N ALA A 195 23.75 -12.60 6.55
CA ALA A 195 24.40 -11.41 6.00
C ALA A 195 23.61 -10.13 6.23
N ILE A 196 22.28 -10.14 6.06
CA ILE A 196 21.44 -8.98 6.40
C ILE A 196 21.63 -8.62 7.88
N SER A 197 21.62 -9.62 8.77
CA SER A 197 21.82 -9.41 10.21
C SER A 197 23.18 -8.80 10.52
N LEU A 198 24.27 -9.33 9.94
CA LEU A 198 25.62 -8.81 10.15
C LEU A 198 25.78 -7.38 9.63
N LEU A 199 25.29 -7.11 8.41
CA LEU A 199 25.30 -5.77 7.82
C LEU A 199 24.51 -4.78 8.66
N TRP A 200 23.32 -5.17 9.11
CA TRP A 200 22.46 -4.33 9.93
C TRP A 200 23.08 -4.02 11.29
N LEU A 201 23.62 -5.03 11.99
CA LEU A 201 24.12 -4.86 13.36
C LEU A 201 25.53 -4.27 13.45
N HIS A 202 26.37 -4.48 12.44
CA HIS A 202 27.81 -4.18 12.54
C HIS A 202 28.32 -3.16 11.53
N ASP A 203 27.66 -2.96 10.38
CA ASP A 203 28.15 -2.02 9.37
C ASP A 203 27.65 -0.59 9.64
N LYS A 204 28.57 0.29 10.03
CA LYS A 204 28.22 1.70 10.32
C LYS A 204 27.91 2.49 9.05
N GLY A 205 28.35 2.03 7.88
CA GLY A 205 27.96 2.61 6.59
C GLY A 205 26.46 2.44 6.35
N ILE A 206 25.92 1.25 6.60
CA ILE A 206 24.49 0.96 6.48
C ILE A 206 23.66 1.87 7.41
N GLN A 207 24.05 2.00 8.68
CA GLN A 207 23.36 2.86 9.64
C GLN A 207 23.39 4.35 9.23
N ARG A 208 24.54 4.85 8.76
CA ARG A 208 24.67 6.22 8.25
C ARG A 208 23.83 6.46 6.98
N CYS A 209 23.73 5.46 6.11
CA CYS A 209 22.90 5.53 4.90
C CYS A 209 21.41 5.55 5.25
N LEU A 210 20.98 4.71 6.20
CA LEU A 210 19.60 4.72 6.68
C LEU A 210 19.20 6.07 7.29
N ALA A 211 20.09 6.73 8.04
CA ALA A 211 19.84 8.06 8.59
C ALA A 211 19.58 9.13 7.51
N ARG A 212 20.02 8.88 6.27
CA ARG A 212 19.80 9.72 5.09
C ARG A 212 18.74 9.16 4.14
N SER A 213 17.92 8.21 4.60
CA SER A 213 16.88 7.57 3.78
C SER A 213 15.75 8.48 3.31
N ASN A 214 15.71 9.75 3.75
CA ASN A 214 14.85 10.76 3.14
C ASN A 214 15.34 11.22 1.76
N GLU A 215 16.62 11.01 1.43
CA GLU A 215 17.24 11.40 0.15
C GLU A 215 16.98 10.40 -0.99
N PHE A 216 16.45 9.21 -0.67
CA PHE A 216 16.19 8.17 -1.65
C PHE A 216 14.93 7.36 -1.30
N GLN A 217 14.57 6.42 -2.18
CA GLN A 217 13.33 5.65 -2.08
C GLN A 217 13.56 4.37 -1.26
N LEU A 218 13.31 4.44 0.05
CA LEU A 218 13.39 3.29 0.97
C LEU A 218 12.05 2.95 1.61
N GLU A 219 11.82 1.66 1.83
CA GLU A 219 10.61 1.19 2.51
C GLU A 219 10.59 1.58 3.99
N ALA A 220 9.47 2.13 4.46
CA ALA A 220 9.31 2.55 5.86
C ALA A 220 9.42 1.40 6.89
N SER A 221 9.23 0.16 6.45
CA SER A 221 9.33 -1.04 7.30
C SER A 221 10.74 -1.68 7.29
N ALA A 222 11.74 -1.07 6.63
CA ALA A 222 13.07 -1.66 6.45
C ALA A 222 13.72 -2.13 7.76
N GLU A 223 13.76 -1.27 8.77
CA GLU A 223 14.34 -1.61 10.10
C GLU A 223 13.62 -2.80 10.74
N TYR A 224 12.28 -2.79 10.74
CA TYR A 224 11.47 -3.92 11.21
C TYR A 224 11.83 -5.22 10.51
N TYR A 225 12.14 -5.15 9.21
CA TYR A 225 12.53 -6.33 8.47
C TYR A 225 13.88 -6.90 8.92
N PHE A 226 14.87 -6.03 9.10
CA PHE A 226 16.21 -6.43 9.49
C PHE A 226 16.26 -6.97 10.92
N ASP A 227 15.54 -6.34 11.85
CA ASP A 227 15.43 -6.79 13.25
C ASP A 227 14.81 -8.20 13.37
N ASN A 228 14.00 -8.61 12.39
CA ASN A 228 13.28 -9.88 12.39
C ASN A 228 13.76 -10.86 11.31
N ILE A 229 14.91 -10.59 10.65
CA ILE A 229 15.29 -11.34 9.46
C ILE A 229 15.50 -12.83 9.71
N SER A 230 16.02 -13.20 10.88
CA SER A 230 16.21 -14.60 11.27
C SER A 230 14.89 -15.37 11.38
N LYS A 231 13.82 -14.71 11.86
CA LYS A 231 12.46 -15.28 11.90
C LYS A 231 11.93 -15.51 10.49
N PHE A 232 12.16 -14.58 9.57
CA PHE A 232 11.63 -14.66 8.20
C PHE A 232 12.35 -15.70 7.33
N ALA A 233 13.56 -16.09 7.72
CA ALA A 233 14.35 -17.12 7.05
C ALA A 233 13.87 -18.55 7.35
N ASP A 234 13.05 -18.74 8.39
CA ASP A 234 12.53 -20.05 8.77
C ASP A 234 11.52 -20.57 7.74
N GLU A 235 11.59 -21.86 7.42
CA GLU A 235 10.69 -22.52 6.45
C GLU A 235 9.26 -22.67 7.01
N ALA A 236 9.14 -22.85 8.32
CA ALA A 236 7.86 -22.97 9.01
C ALA A 236 7.21 -21.61 9.32
N TYR A 237 7.86 -20.50 8.95
CA TYR A 237 7.36 -19.17 9.21
C TYR A 237 6.04 -18.90 8.47
N LEU A 238 5.06 -18.43 9.24
CA LEU A 238 3.81 -17.86 8.74
C LEU A 238 3.71 -16.41 9.21
N ALA A 239 3.34 -15.51 8.30
CA ALA A 239 3.21 -14.09 8.62
C ALA A 239 2.20 -13.86 9.74
N THR A 240 2.62 -13.14 10.77
CA THR A 240 1.74 -12.59 11.80
C THR A 240 0.92 -11.43 11.24
N ASP A 241 -0.09 -10.97 11.98
CA ASP A 241 -0.90 -9.83 11.54
C ASP A 241 -0.05 -8.56 11.38
N LEU A 242 0.94 -8.35 12.25
CA LEU A 242 1.89 -7.24 12.13
C LEU A 242 2.76 -7.37 10.87
N ASP A 243 3.25 -8.58 10.57
CA ASP A 243 4.03 -8.84 9.35
C ASP A 243 3.20 -8.52 8.09
N ILE A 244 1.91 -8.89 8.08
CA ILE A 244 0.98 -8.59 6.97
C ILE A 244 0.75 -7.08 6.84
N LEU A 245 0.61 -6.37 7.96
CA LEU A 245 0.40 -4.92 7.98
C LEU A 245 1.64 -4.16 7.50
N LYS A 246 2.84 -4.65 7.84
CA LYS A 246 4.13 -4.06 7.45
C LYS A 246 4.53 -4.43 6.01
N GLY A 247 4.21 -5.64 5.58
CA GLY A 247 4.54 -6.16 4.25
C GLY A 247 3.89 -5.37 3.13
N ARG A 248 4.66 -5.06 2.10
CA ARG A 248 4.24 -4.18 1.02
C ARG A 248 3.95 -4.94 -0.27
N ILE A 249 2.77 -4.65 -0.81
CA ILE A 249 2.38 -5.08 -2.15
C ILE A 249 1.97 -3.82 -2.90
N LYS A 250 2.48 -3.63 -4.12
CA LYS A 250 2.07 -2.49 -4.95
C LYS A 250 0.64 -2.71 -5.40
N THR A 251 -0.28 -1.86 -4.92
CA THR A 251 -1.68 -1.89 -5.35
C THR A 251 -1.79 -1.37 -6.77
N THR A 252 -2.23 -2.23 -7.68
CA THR A 252 -2.56 -1.90 -9.06
C THR A 252 -4.05 -2.13 -9.29
N GLY A 253 -4.68 -1.25 -10.06
CA GLY A 253 -6.11 -1.31 -10.34
C GLY A 253 -6.97 -0.89 -9.15
N ILE A 254 -8.17 -1.48 -9.11
CA ILE A 254 -9.23 -1.21 -8.14
C ILE A 254 -9.58 -2.53 -7.48
N THR A 255 -9.59 -2.54 -6.15
CA THR A 255 -9.99 -3.70 -5.36
C THR A 255 -11.12 -3.31 -4.42
N GLU A 256 -12.12 -4.18 -4.32
CA GLU A 256 -13.26 -3.97 -3.42
C GLU A 256 -13.26 -5.04 -2.34
N THR A 257 -13.48 -4.61 -1.09
CA THR A 257 -13.61 -5.51 0.07
C THR A 257 -14.89 -5.18 0.80
N LEU A 258 -15.67 -6.22 1.09
CA LEU A 258 -16.91 -6.11 1.85
C LEU A 258 -16.68 -6.56 3.29
N PHE A 259 -17.14 -5.76 4.25
CA PHE A 259 -17.19 -6.16 5.65
C PHE A 259 -18.53 -5.76 6.28
N LYS A 260 -18.93 -6.52 7.29
CA LYS A 260 -20.21 -6.33 7.99
C LYS A 260 -19.94 -5.87 9.42
N THR A 261 -20.70 -4.88 9.85
CA THR A 261 -20.69 -4.38 11.23
C THR A 261 -22.13 -4.33 11.71
N GLY A 262 -22.54 -5.33 12.49
CA GLY A 262 -23.95 -5.53 12.80
C GLY A 262 -24.77 -5.83 11.55
N HIS A 263 -25.77 -4.99 11.27
CA HIS A 263 -26.63 -5.09 10.08
C HIS A 263 -26.15 -4.23 8.89
N LEU A 264 -25.10 -3.43 9.09
CA LEU A 264 -24.57 -2.53 8.08
C LEU A 264 -23.49 -3.25 7.27
N THR A 265 -23.51 -3.06 5.96
CA THR A 265 -22.49 -3.57 5.04
C THR A 265 -21.64 -2.38 4.59
N PHE A 266 -20.33 -2.52 4.69
CA PHE A 266 -19.38 -1.52 4.20
C PHE A 266 -18.62 -2.10 3.02
N ARG A 267 -18.65 -1.38 1.90
CA ARG A 267 -17.85 -1.64 0.72
C ARG A 267 -16.69 -0.67 0.70
N MET A 268 -15.50 -1.16 1.05
CA MET A 268 -14.27 -0.39 0.89
C MET A 268 -13.67 -0.63 -0.49
N VAL A 269 -13.38 0.46 -1.19
CA VAL A 269 -12.72 0.47 -2.49
C VAL A 269 -11.30 1.01 -2.31
N ASP A 270 -10.29 0.15 -2.46
CA ASP A 270 -8.87 0.52 -2.45
C ASP A 270 -8.37 0.65 -3.90
N VAL A 271 -7.72 1.79 -4.17
CA VAL A 271 -7.20 2.14 -5.49
C VAL A 271 -5.72 2.47 -5.40
N GLY A 272 -4.98 2.17 -6.46
CA GLY A 272 -3.55 2.54 -6.56
C GLY A 272 -3.34 4.05 -6.38
N GLY A 273 -2.41 4.44 -5.50
CA GLY A 273 -2.14 5.85 -5.17
C GLY A 273 -1.16 6.59 -6.09
N GLN A 274 -0.39 5.83 -6.87
CA GLN A 274 0.63 6.35 -7.77
C GLN A 274 -0.01 7.10 -8.95
N ARG A 275 0.70 8.07 -9.53
CA ARG A 275 0.16 8.94 -10.59
C ARG A 275 -0.37 8.12 -11.78
N SER A 276 0.32 7.05 -12.16
CA SER A 276 -0.07 6.14 -13.25
C SER A 276 -1.40 5.42 -13.00
N GLU A 277 -1.78 5.20 -11.74
CA GLU A 277 -2.99 4.48 -11.36
C GLU A 277 -4.22 5.40 -11.23
N ARG A 278 -4.02 6.71 -11.06
CA ARG A 278 -5.12 7.67 -10.80
C ARG A 278 -6.13 7.79 -11.93
N ARG A 279 -5.73 7.52 -13.17
CA ARG A 279 -6.65 7.49 -14.33
C ARG A 279 -7.79 6.48 -14.15
N LYS A 280 -7.57 5.44 -13.35
CA LYS A 280 -8.58 4.39 -13.09
C LYS A 280 -9.60 4.82 -12.04
N TRP A 281 -9.30 5.83 -11.22
CA TRP A 281 -10.13 6.21 -10.06
C TRP A 281 -11.57 6.57 -10.44
N ILE A 282 -11.77 7.23 -11.58
CA ILE A 282 -13.10 7.65 -12.03
C ILE A 282 -14.09 6.48 -12.14
N HIS A 283 -13.60 5.26 -12.38
CA HIS A 283 -14.44 4.05 -12.48
C HIS A 283 -15.08 3.60 -11.17
N CYS A 284 -14.75 4.23 -10.04
CA CYS A 284 -15.34 3.90 -8.75
C CYS A 284 -15.98 5.10 -8.02
N PHE A 285 -16.15 6.25 -8.69
CA PHE A 285 -16.65 7.48 -8.08
C PHE A 285 -18.17 7.55 -7.92
N GLU A 286 -18.93 6.68 -8.60
CA GLU A 286 -20.38 6.61 -8.47
C GLU A 286 -20.79 6.09 -7.08
N ASP A 287 -21.84 6.69 -6.52
CA ASP A 287 -22.49 6.29 -5.26
C ASP A 287 -21.55 6.12 -4.05
N VAL A 288 -20.49 6.94 -3.99
CA VAL A 288 -19.58 6.96 -2.83
C VAL A 288 -20.25 7.69 -1.67
N THR A 289 -20.44 6.97 -0.55
CA THR A 289 -20.97 7.52 0.70
C THR A 289 -19.97 8.46 1.35
N THR A 290 -18.71 8.03 1.46
CA THR A 290 -17.64 8.73 2.16
C THR A 290 -16.31 8.49 1.46
N ILE A 291 -15.47 9.53 1.42
CA ILE A 291 -14.05 9.39 1.06
C ILE A 291 -13.22 9.29 2.33
N LEU A 292 -12.35 8.30 2.37
CA LEU A 292 -11.28 8.20 3.35
C LEU A 292 -9.96 8.57 2.64
N PHE A 293 -9.51 9.81 2.85
CA PHE A 293 -8.29 10.34 2.24
C PHE A 293 -7.10 10.12 3.19
N VAL A 294 -6.11 9.33 2.77
CA VAL A 294 -4.95 8.95 3.58
C VAL A 294 -3.71 9.71 3.13
N VAL A 295 -3.06 10.38 4.09
CA VAL A 295 -1.82 11.13 3.92
C VAL A 295 -0.77 10.58 4.89
N ALA A 296 0.47 10.39 4.43
CA ALA A 296 1.57 10.04 5.31
C ALA A 296 2.26 11.30 5.85
N LEU A 297 2.16 11.57 7.15
CA LEU A 297 2.85 12.70 7.79
C LEU A 297 4.37 12.59 7.67
N SER A 298 4.91 11.38 7.71
CA SER A 298 6.35 11.11 7.67
C SER A 298 7.04 11.39 6.32
N GLU A 299 6.28 11.79 5.30
CA GLU A 299 6.77 12.02 3.93
C GLU A 299 6.96 13.52 3.62
N TYR A 300 6.94 14.39 4.64
CA TYR A 300 7.15 15.84 4.49
C TYR A 300 8.54 16.21 3.96
N ASP A 301 9.54 15.35 4.12
CA ASP A 301 10.94 15.54 3.75
C ASP A 301 11.37 14.60 2.61
N GLN A 302 10.42 14.06 1.84
CA GLN A 302 10.67 13.12 0.75
C GLN A 302 10.08 13.61 -0.57
N VAL A 303 10.68 13.17 -1.68
CA VAL A 303 10.20 13.42 -3.05
C VAL A 303 9.47 12.20 -3.62
N LEU A 304 8.62 12.42 -4.62
CA LEU A 304 7.90 11.34 -5.27
C LEU A 304 8.85 10.36 -5.95
N PHE A 305 8.43 9.10 -6.04
CA PHE A 305 9.15 8.10 -6.81
C PHE A 305 9.10 8.43 -8.30
N GLU A 306 7.96 8.93 -8.78
CA GLU A 306 7.73 9.29 -10.18
C GLU A 306 8.32 10.65 -10.59
N ASP A 307 8.73 11.47 -9.62
CA ASP A 307 9.13 12.88 -9.84
C ASP A 307 9.99 13.38 -8.67
N GLU A 308 11.31 13.37 -8.85
CA GLU A 308 12.30 13.77 -7.84
C GLU A 308 12.27 15.27 -7.51
N THR A 309 11.50 16.08 -8.26
CA THR A 309 11.37 17.52 -7.99
C THR A 309 10.16 17.85 -7.11
N MET A 310 9.23 16.92 -6.98
CA MET A 310 7.96 17.12 -6.28
C MET A 310 8.00 16.50 -4.89
N ASN A 311 7.87 17.33 -3.85
CA ASN A 311 7.72 16.86 -2.49
C ASN A 311 6.40 16.06 -2.31
N ARG A 312 6.46 14.94 -1.59
CA ARG A 312 5.32 14.01 -1.43
C ARG A 312 4.15 14.61 -0.65
N MET A 313 4.43 15.40 0.39
CA MET A 313 3.38 16.08 1.16
C MET A 313 2.74 17.21 0.35
N GLN A 314 3.51 17.93 -0.47
CA GLN A 314 2.95 18.91 -1.41
C GLN A 314 2.07 18.26 -2.47
N GLU A 315 2.48 17.12 -3.04
CA GLU A 315 1.63 16.32 -3.93
C GLU A 315 0.33 15.90 -3.24
N ALA A 316 0.38 15.47 -1.98
CA ALA A 316 -0.80 15.10 -1.22
C ALA A 316 -1.77 16.28 -1.02
N LEU A 317 -1.24 17.49 -0.79
CA LEU A 317 -2.03 18.72 -0.67
C LEU A 317 -2.71 19.10 -2.00
N VAL A 318 -1.99 19.00 -3.13
CA VAL A 318 -2.55 19.25 -4.47
C VAL A 318 -3.65 18.25 -4.78
N LEU A 319 -3.36 16.96 -4.60
CA LEU A 319 -4.34 15.89 -4.85
C LEU A 319 -5.58 16.04 -3.97
N PHE A 320 -5.41 16.40 -2.70
CA PHE A 320 -6.54 16.63 -1.80
C PHE A 320 -7.43 17.79 -2.27
N GLU A 321 -6.81 18.88 -2.73
CA GLU A 321 -7.52 20.04 -3.27
C GLU A 321 -8.31 19.68 -4.53
N GLU A 322 -7.75 18.86 -5.42
CA GLU A 322 -8.45 18.33 -6.61
C GLU A 322 -9.67 17.49 -6.22
N ILE A 323 -9.53 16.60 -5.23
CA ILE A 323 -10.64 15.78 -4.73
C ILE A 323 -11.75 16.65 -4.13
N CYS A 324 -11.39 17.66 -3.32
CA CYS A 324 -12.35 18.57 -2.72
C CYS A 324 -13.12 19.40 -3.77
N LYS A 325 -12.48 19.74 -4.89
CA LYS A 325 -13.09 20.51 -5.99
C LYS A 325 -13.85 19.64 -7.01
N SER A 326 -13.73 18.32 -6.92
CA SER A 326 -14.33 17.40 -7.87
C SER A 326 -15.86 17.47 -7.85
N ARG A 327 -16.47 17.50 -9.04
CA ARG A 327 -17.94 17.48 -9.19
C ARG A 327 -18.56 16.18 -8.70
N TRP A 328 -17.80 15.08 -8.72
CA TRP A 328 -18.24 13.78 -8.24
C TRP A 328 -18.50 13.75 -6.73
N PHE A 329 -17.83 14.63 -5.96
CA PHE A 329 -17.79 14.54 -4.51
C PHE A 329 -18.41 15.73 -3.77
N GLN A 330 -19.19 16.57 -4.47
CA GLN A 330 -19.79 17.78 -3.89
C GLN A 330 -20.68 17.51 -2.67
N ARG A 331 -21.28 16.30 -2.59
CA ARG A 331 -22.15 15.88 -1.48
C ARG A 331 -21.54 14.73 -0.67
N THR A 332 -20.32 14.33 -0.98
CA THR A 332 -19.63 13.23 -0.33
C THR A 332 -18.83 13.76 0.84
N SER A 333 -19.00 13.18 2.03
CA SER A 333 -18.20 13.55 3.18
C SER A 333 -16.77 13.03 3.05
N ILE A 334 -15.81 13.83 3.55
CA ILE A 334 -14.39 13.50 3.47
C ILE A 334 -13.83 13.36 4.89
N ILE A 335 -13.21 12.21 5.13
CA ILE A 335 -12.43 11.91 6.34
C ILE A 335 -10.97 11.91 5.96
N LEU A 336 -10.16 12.70 6.66
CA LEU A 336 -8.74 12.82 6.45
C LEU A 336 -7.98 12.03 7.51
N PHE A 337 -7.21 11.03 7.07
CA PHE A 337 -6.25 10.32 7.91
C PHE A 337 -4.85 10.89 7.71
N LEU A 338 -4.33 11.54 8.75
CA LEU A 338 -2.94 11.92 8.87
C LEU A 338 -2.18 10.75 9.50
N ASN A 339 -1.72 9.83 8.65
CA ASN A 339 -1.14 8.55 8.98
C ASN A 339 0.39 8.62 9.20
N LYS A 340 0.98 7.50 9.65
CA LYS A 340 2.41 7.35 9.95
C LYS A 340 2.89 8.32 11.03
N THR A 341 2.02 8.58 12.02
CA THR A 341 2.30 9.48 13.16
C THR A 341 3.47 9.00 14.02
N ASP A 342 3.66 7.68 14.11
CA ASP A 342 4.78 7.02 14.78
C ASP A 342 6.12 7.37 14.13
N ILE A 343 6.21 7.23 12.80
CA ILE A 343 7.43 7.56 12.04
C ILE A 343 7.65 9.07 12.03
N PHE A 344 6.58 9.85 11.84
CA PHE A 344 6.67 11.31 11.88
C PHE A 344 7.26 11.82 13.20
N ARG A 345 6.80 11.29 14.34
CA ARG A 345 7.31 11.68 15.68
C ARG A 345 8.81 11.48 15.83
N GLN A 346 9.35 10.40 15.26
CA GLN A 346 10.78 10.12 15.32
C GLN A 346 11.54 11.03 14.35
N LYS A 347 11.04 11.16 13.12
CA LYS A 347 11.75 11.84 12.01
C LYS A 347 11.96 13.34 12.26
N ILE A 348 10.97 14.02 12.85
CA ILE A 348 11.06 15.48 13.10
C ILE A 348 12.19 15.87 14.05
N GLN A 349 12.72 14.95 14.85
CA GLN A 349 13.84 15.22 15.76
C GLN A 349 15.17 15.38 15.03
N PHE A 350 15.26 14.87 13.79
CA PHE A 350 16.49 14.84 13.00
C PHE A 350 16.37 15.67 11.72
N ASN A 351 15.15 15.78 11.17
CA ASN A 351 14.86 16.52 9.95
C ASN A 351 13.86 17.65 10.24
N PRO A 352 14.30 18.88 10.56
CA PRO A 352 13.39 19.97 10.88
C PRO A 352 12.41 20.28 9.74
N ILE A 353 11.11 20.38 10.04
CA ILE A 353 10.04 20.68 9.07
C ILE A 353 10.33 21.94 8.25
N ARG A 354 10.92 22.96 8.89
CA ARG A 354 11.23 24.27 8.27
C ARG A 354 12.18 24.17 7.07
N ASN A 355 12.98 23.09 6.97
CA ASN A 355 13.87 22.87 5.83
C ASN A 355 13.08 22.57 4.54
N TYR A 356 11.86 22.05 4.67
CA TYR A 356 11.00 21.64 3.54
C TYR A 356 9.75 22.53 3.42
N PHE A 357 9.29 23.09 4.53
CA PHE A 357 8.16 24.02 4.63
C PHE A 357 8.62 25.29 5.37
N PRO A 358 9.26 26.25 4.68
CA PRO A 358 9.81 27.46 5.30
C PRO A 358 8.78 28.30 6.07
N GLU A 359 7.51 28.20 5.71
CA GLU A 359 6.37 28.84 6.37
C GLU A 359 6.02 28.22 7.74
N TYR A 360 6.70 27.15 8.17
CA TYR A 360 6.49 26.53 9.47
C TYR A 360 6.95 27.43 10.63
N GLN A 361 5.95 27.94 11.36
CA GLN A 361 6.12 28.79 12.54
C GLN A 361 5.95 28.06 13.88
N GLY A 362 5.69 26.75 13.86
CA GLY A 362 5.57 25.95 15.07
C GLY A 362 6.91 25.74 15.79
N VAL A 363 6.85 25.16 16.99
CA VAL A 363 8.05 24.78 17.76
C VAL A 363 8.82 23.70 16.98
N GLN A 364 10.14 23.83 16.90
CA GLN A 364 10.98 22.82 16.26
C GLN A 364 10.95 21.52 17.05
N ASP A 365 11.03 20.40 16.34
CA ASP A 365 11.09 19.03 16.89
C ASP A 365 9.89 18.63 17.77
N ASP A 366 8.84 19.46 17.80
CA ASP A 366 7.62 19.23 18.55
C ASP A 366 6.55 18.53 17.69
N PHE A 367 6.14 17.34 18.15
CA PHE A 367 5.19 16.50 17.44
C PHE A 367 3.81 17.14 17.28
N GLU A 368 3.33 17.85 18.31
CA GLU A 368 1.99 18.45 18.29
C GLU A 368 1.96 19.66 17.35
N SER A 369 2.97 20.53 17.41
CA SER A 369 3.13 21.68 16.51
C SER A 369 3.21 21.24 15.04
N GLY A 370 3.98 20.19 14.74
CA GLY A 370 4.06 19.62 13.40
C GLY A 370 2.72 19.05 12.91
N CYS A 371 2.04 18.26 13.75
CA CYS A 371 0.72 17.71 13.46
C CYS A 371 -0.31 18.82 13.18
N GLN A 372 -0.35 19.85 14.02
CA GLN A 372 -1.26 20.98 13.86
C GLN A 372 -0.97 21.78 12.58
N PHE A 373 0.31 21.94 12.22
CA PHE A 373 0.69 22.63 10.99
C PHE A 373 0.16 21.91 9.76
N PHE A 374 0.46 20.62 9.58
CA PHE A 374 -0.01 19.87 8.42
C PHE A 374 -1.54 19.77 8.40
N MET A 375 -2.18 19.55 9.55
CA MET A 375 -3.64 19.58 9.65
C MET A 375 -4.23 20.91 9.14
N LYS A 376 -3.65 22.05 9.53
CA LYS A 376 -4.09 23.38 9.07
C LYS A 376 -3.95 23.53 7.55
N LEU A 377 -2.88 23.01 6.93
CA LEU A 377 -2.71 23.07 5.47
C LEU A 377 -3.84 22.35 4.72
N PHE A 378 -4.29 21.19 5.21
CA PHE A 378 -5.44 20.49 4.61
C PHE A 378 -6.77 21.22 4.90
N LEU A 379 -6.98 21.70 6.12
CA LEU A 379 -8.21 22.41 6.49
C LEU A 379 -8.38 23.77 5.77
N GLN A 380 -7.29 24.39 5.33
CA GLN A 380 -7.34 25.57 4.46
C GLN A 380 -7.95 25.27 3.09
N ARG A 381 -7.83 24.03 2.58
CA ARG A 381 -8.39 23.60 1.28
C ARG A 381 -9.85 23.18 1.41
N ASN A 382 -10.23 22.59 2.54
CA ASN A 382 -11.61 22.28 2.85
C ASN A 382 -11.84 22.21 4.37
N ARG A 383 -12.74 23.05 4.89
CA ARG A 383 -13.06 23.13 6.33
C ARG A 383 -14.02 22.04 6.81
N GLN A 384 -14.74 21.37 5.90
CA GLN A 384 -15.75 20.35 6.21
C GLN A 384 -15.15 18.94 6.18
N VAL A 385 -14.01 18.78 6.84
CA VAL A 385 -13.22 17.53 6.81
C VAL A 385 -12.99 17.04 8.22
N TYR A 386 -13.24 15.76 8.45
CA TYR A 386 -13.02 15.12 9.74
C TYR A 386 -11.60 14.57 9.78
N VAL A 387 -10.75 15.08 10.69
CA VAL A 387 -9.33 14.74 10.73
C VAL A 387 -9.05 13.74 11.84
N HIS A 388 -8.34 12.66 11.52
CA HIS A 388 -7.81 11.71 12.48
C HIS A 388 -6.30 11.53 12.29
N PHE A 389 -5.56 11.60 13.38
CA PHE A 389 -4.16 11.22 13.43
C PHE A 389 -4.07 9.71 13.63
N THR A 390 -3.45 9.01 12.69
CA THR A 390 -3.47 7.54 12.65
C THR A 390 -2.08 6.94 12.61
N CYS A 391 -1.99 5.72 13.12
CA CYS A 391 -0.89 4.80 12.88
C CYS A 391 -1.53 3.50 12.38
N ALA A 392 -1.57 3.34 11.05
CA ALA A 392 -2.27 2.22 10.42
C ALA A 392 -1.69 0.84 10.82
N THR A 393 -0.49 0.76 11.40
CA THR A 393 0.05 -0.51 11.93
C THR A 393 -0.32 -0.76 13.39
N ASN A 394 -0.90 0.22 14.09
CA ASN A 394 -1.34 0.08 15.48
C ASN A 394 -2.83 -0.27 15.54
N THR A 395 -3.14 -1.55 15.79
CA THR A 395 -4.52 -2.04 15.84
C THR A 395 -5.36 -1.33 16.88
N LYS A 396 -4.84 -1.01 18.08
CA LYS A 396 -5.60 -0.30 19.11
C LYS A 396 -6.01 1.09 18.63
N ASN A 397 -5.07 1.86 18.08
CA ASN A 397 -5.36 3.19 17.52
C ASN A 397 -6.43 3.09 16.41
N MET A 398 -6.27 2.13 15.51
CA MET A 398 -7.21 1.93 14.40
C MET A 398 -8.59 1.47 14.87
N THR A 399 -8.72 0.64 15.91
CA THR A 399 -10.03 0.26 16.48
C THR A 399 -10.82 1.49 16.94
N PHE A 400 -10.19 2.41 17.67
CA PHE A 400 -10.86 3.64 18.12
C PHE A 400 -11.20 4.59 16.98
N VAL A 401 -10.27 4.79 16.04
CA VAL A 401 -10.48 5.65 14.88
C VAL A 401 -11.61 5.12 14.01
N MET A 402 -11.65 3.81 13.76
CA MET A 402 -12.67 3.21 12.90
C MET A 402 -14.04 3.19 13.56
N ALA A 403 -14.14 3.00 14.88
CA ALA A 403 -15.40 3.17 15.58
C ALA A 403 -15.97 4.60 15.40
N ALA A 404 -15.12 5.62 15.57
CA ALA A 404 -15.53 7.01 15.36
C ALA A 404 -15.95 7.30 13.90
N VAL A 405 -15.24 6.74 12.92
CA VAL A 405 -15.59 6.84 11.49
C VAL A 405 -16.93 6.16 11.20
N THR A 406 -17.15 4.96 11.72
CA THR A 406 -18.42 4.23 11.56
C THR A 406 -19.59 5.02 12.16
N ASP A 407 -19.44 5.54 13.38
CA ASP A 407 -20.49 6.35 14.02
C ASP A 407 -20.81 7.61 13.21
N MET A 408 -19.78 8.28 12.68
CA MET A 408 -19.96 9.47 11.85
C MET A 408 -20.71 9.16 10.55
N ILE A 409 -20.36 8.08 9.86
CA ILE A 409 -21.04 7.64 8.63
C ILE A 409 -22.52 7.34 8.91
N ILE A 410 -22.80 6.62 9.99
CA ILE A 410 -24.17 6.29 10.42
C ILE A 410 -24.97 7.57 10.71
N GLN A 411 -24.42 8.49 11.51
CA GLN A 411 -25.09 9.75 11.84
C GLN A 411 -25.40 10.60 10.60
N GLN A 412 -24.47 10.66 9.64
CA GLN A 412 -24.70 11.39 8.39
C GLN A 412 -25.80 10.76 7.55
N ASN A 413 -25.85 9.43 7.47
CA ASN A 413 -26.90 8.73 6.74
C ASN A 413 -28.29 8.90 7.39
N LEU A 414 -28.36 8.88 8.72
CA LEU A 414 -29.60 9.13 9.46
C LEU A 414 -30.13 10.55 9.21
N LYS A 415 -29.23 11.56 9.19
CA LYS A 415 -29.59 12.94 8.83
C LYS A 415 -30.08 13.06 7.38
N GLN A 416 -29.41 12.42 6.43
CA GLN A 416 -29.83 12.44 5.02
C GLN A 416 -31.18 11.74 4.80
N SER A 417 -31.51 10.76 5.65
CA SER A 417 -32.78 10.03 5.61
C SER A 417 -33.93 10.76 6.32
N GLY A 418 -33.67 11.92 6.95
CA GLY A 418 -34.66 12.69 7.71
C GLY A 418 -35.10 12.05 9.03
N LEU A 419 -34.29 11.12 9.56
CA LEU A 419 -34.54 10.41 10.82
C LEU A 419 -33.89 11.08 12.05
N MET A 420 -33.15 12.18 11.84
CA MET A 420 -32.46 12.98 12.85
C MET A 420 -32.75 14.47 12.71
#